data_AF-A0A961XNZ3-F1
#
_entry.id   AF-A0A961XNZ3-F1
#
_cell.length_a   1.000
_cell.length_b   1.000
_cell.length_c   1.000
_cell.angle_alpha   90.00
_cell.angle_beta   90.00
_cell.angle_gamma   90.00
#
_symmetry.space_group_name_H-M   'P 1'
#
loop_
_entity.id
_entity.type
_entity.pdbx_description
1 polymer ?
#
loop_
_entity_poly.entity_id
_entity_poly.type
_entity_poly.pdbx_seq_one_letter_code
_entity_poly.pdbx_strand_id
1 'polypeptide(L)'
;GCTPAYPSWEELQFFFKRGIKRPDLRNDTELEQVHWATNRHIDWPQVRVFAFDHRMQMEALEGSTPGKIGRFKELCLEATLKVADGRSGYGLLCDSRLGR
;
A
#
# COMPACT_ATOMS: atom_id res chain seq x y z
N GLY A 1 -6.15 10.89 -5.14
CA GLY A 1 -4.75 10.91 -5.59
C GLY A 1 -4.47 12.27 -6.17
N CYS A 2 -3.81 13.15 -5.42
CA CYS A 2 -3.47 14.50 -5.87
C CYS A 2 -1.95 14.65 -5.89
N THR A 3 -1.33 13.99 -6.86
CA THR A 3 -0.12 14.46 -7.54
C THR A 3 -0.21 13.81 -8.92
N PRO A 4 -0.18 14.56 -10.04
CA PRO A 4 0.03 13.94 -11.33
C PRO A 4 1.43 13.35 -11.28
N ALA A 5 1.55 12.03 -11.16
CA ALA A 5 2.79 11.38 -11.52
C ALA A 5 3.08 11.81 -12.96
N TYR A 6 4.22 12.46 -13.20
CA TYR A 6 4.60 12.87 -14.54
C TYR A 6 4.53 11.64 -15.47
N PRO A 7 4.01 11.79 -16.69
CA PRO A 7 3.94 10.67 -17.61
C PRO A 7 5.35 10.22 -17.95
N SER A 8 5.51 8.92 -18.19
CA SER A 8 6.76 8.40 -18.74
C SER A 8 6.92 8.89 -20.19
N TRP A 9 8.13 8.78 -20.72
CA TRP A 9 8.36 9.06 -22.13
C TRP A 9 7.51 8.15 -23.02
N GLU A 10 7.42 6.86 -22.69
CA GLU A 10 6.60 5.88 -23.39
C GLU A 10 5.11 6.21 -23.36
N GLU A 11 4.59 6.65 -22.20
CA GLU A 11 3.21 7.11 -22.06
C GLU A 11 2.93 8.34 -22.92
N LEU A 12 3.85 9.31 -22.93
CA LEU A 12 3.71 10.52 -23.74
C LEU A 12 3.71 10.20 -25.24
N GLN A 13 4.62 9.32 -25.67
CA GLN A 13 4.70 8.88 -27.07
C GLN A 13 3.48 8.05 -27.48
N PHE A 14 2.96 7.22 -26.57
CA PHE A 14 1.70 6.49 -26.77
C PHE A 14 0.53 7.46 -26.94
N PHE A 15 0.42 8.45 -26.06
CA PHE A 15 -0.62 9.49 -26.12
C PHE A 15 -0.57 10.26 -27.43
N PHE A 16 0.60 10.72 -27.88
CA PHE A 16 0.73 11.45 -29.14
C PHE A 16 0.37 10.62 -30.39
N LYS A 17 0.70 9.33 -30.41
CA LYS A 17 0.34 8.45 -31.54
C LYS A 17 -1.15 8.12 -31.58
N ARG A 18 -1.76 7.91 -30.41
CA ARG A 18 -3.16 7.48 -30.28
C ARG A 18 -4.14 8.66 -30.36
N GLY A 19 -3.71 9.85 -29.94
CA GLY A 19 -4.52 11.04 -29.79
C GLY A 19 -5.53 10.93 -28.64
N ILE A 20 -6.36 11.96 -28.49
CA ILE A 20 -7.39 12.02 -27.45
C ILE A 20 -8.56 11.12 -27.85
N LYS A 21 -8.71 9.97 -27.18
CA LYS A 21 -9.91 9.11 -27.28
C LYS A 21 -11.01 9.55 -26.32
N ARG A 22 -10.62 10.08 -25.16
CA ARG A 22 -11.52 10.68 -24.18
C ARG A 22 -10.85 11.88 -23.50
N PRO A 23 -11.60 12.95 -23.18
CA PRO A 23 -11.01 14.14 -22.56
C PRO A 23 -10.53 13.91 -21.11
N ASP A 24 -11.17 13.01 -20.37
CA ASP A 24 -10.83 12.67 -18.99
C ASP A 24 -9.79 11.54 -18.93
N LEU A 25 -8.55 11.88 -19.29
CA LEU A 25 -7.42 10.96 -19.47
C LEU A 25 -7.22 9.93 -18.34
N ARG A 26 -7.48 10.31 -17.08
CA ARG A 26 -7.37 9.42 -15.91
C ARG A 26 -8.25 8.17 -15.97
N ASN A 27 -9.31 8.21 -16.78
CA ASN A 27 -10.25 7.12 -16.93
C ASN A 27 -10.02 6.36 -18.25
N ASP A 28 -9.06 6.76 -19.08
CA ASP A 28 -8.69 6.04 -20.30
C ASP A 28 -7.93 4.78 -19.95
N THR A 29 -8.63 3.65 -20.00
CA THR A 29 -8.11 2.35 -19.57
C THR A 29 -6.78 1.99 -20.25
N GLU A 30 -6.61 2.29 -21.54
CA GLU A 30 -5.37 1.97 -22.24
C GLU A 30 -4.24 2.92 -21.85
N LEU A 31 -4.52 4.22 -21.71
CA LEU A 31 -3.52 5.20 -21.28
C LEU A 31 -3.12 4.97 -19.81
N GLU A 32 -4.10 4.66 -18.94
CA GLU A 32 -3.89 4.32 -17.53
C GLU A 32 -3.04 3.05 -17.40
N GLN A 33 -3.28 2.02 -18.22
CA GLN A 33 -2.47 0.81 -18.25
C GLN A 33 -1.01 1.14 -18.59
N VAL A 34 -0.76 1.97 -19.60
CA VAL A 34 0.60 2.40 -19.97
C VAL A 34 1.24 3.22 -18.85
N HIS A 35 0.47 4.13 -18.23
CA HIS A 35 0.90 4.92 -17.09
C HIS A 35 1.39 4.02 -15.94
N TRP A 36 0.59 3.02 -15.55
CA TRP A 36 0.97 2.07 -14.51
C TRP A 36 2.16 1.20 -14.91
N ALA A 37 2.21 0.71 -16.14
CA ALA A 37 3.29 -0.17 -16.59
C ALA A 37 4.66 0.51 -16.61
N THR A 38 4.68 1.82 -16.85
CA THR A 38 5.93 2.57 -17.10
C THR A 38 6.39 3.41 -15.89
N ASN A 39 5.45 3.91 -15.08
CA ASN A 39 5.78 4.74 -13.92
C ASN A 39 5.87 3.97 -12.59
N ARG A 40 5.52 2.68 -12.58
CA ARG A 40 5.61 1.84 -11.37
C ARG A 40 7.03 1.32 -11.17
N HIS A 41 7.98 2.23 -11.00
CA HIS A 41 9.35 1.89 -10.62
C HIS A 41 9.52 2.05 -9.11
N ILE A 42 9.20 0.99 -8.38
CA ILE A 42 9.85 0.76 -7.09
C ILE A 42 10.26 -0.70 -7.06
N ASP A 43 11.55 -0.92 -7.30
CA ASP A 43 12.15 -2.21 -7.05
C ASP A 43 12.25 -2.38 -5.53
N TRP A 44 11.47 -3.32 -5.00
CA TRP A 44 11.57 -3.75 -3.61
C TRP A 44 12.22 -5.13 -3.60
N PRO A 45 13.56 -5.23 -3.73
CA PRO A 45 14.23 -6.52 -3.86
C PRO A 45 13.98 -7.42 -2.64
N GLN A 46 13.64 -6.83 -1.49
CA GLN A 46 13.21 -7.54 -0.29
C GLN A 46 12.09 -6.77 0.41
N VAL A 47 10.98 -7.47 0.65
CA VAL A 47 9.84 -6.97 1.44
C VAL A 47 9.70 -7.82 2.70
N ARG A 48 9.66 -7.17 3.86
CA ARG A 48 9.47 -7.80 5.17
C ARG A 48 8.21 -7.21 5.79
N VAL A 49 7.12 -7.99 5.79
CA VAL A 49 5.83 -7.54 6.33
C VAL A 49 5.50 -8.31 7.60
N PHE A 50 5.10 -7.59 8.65
CA PHE A 50 4.48 -8.20 9.81
C PHE A 50 2.96 -7.99 9.77
N ALA A 51 2.21 -9.08 9.59
CA ALA A 51 0.75 -9.05 9.50
C ALA A 51 0.10 -9.47 10.83
N PHE A 52 -0.73 -8.59 11.38
CA PHE A 52 -1.45 -8.80 12.63
C PHE A 52 -2.88 -8.23 12.56
N ASP A 53 -3.49 -8.28 11.38
CA ASP A 53 -4.85 -7.82 11.08
C ASP A 53 -5.96 -8.77 11.56
N HIS A 54 -5.59 -9.91 12.16
CA HIS A 54 -6.53 -10.87 12.73
C HIS A 54 -7.49 -10.21 13.72
N ARG A 55 -8.76 -10.64 13.68
CA ARG A 55 -9.84 -10.10 14.52
C ARG A 55 -10.51 -11.19 15.32
N MET A 56 -11.25 -12.05 14.62
CA MET A 56 -11.99 -13.16 15.22
C MET A 56 -11.06 -14.10 15.99
N GLN A 57 -9.87 -14.36 15.46
CA GLN A 57 -8.88 -15.22 16.11
C GLN A 57 -8.36 -14.62 17.42
N MET A 58 -8.20 -13.29 17.49
CA MET A 58 -7.76 -12.60 18.70
C MET A 58 -8.88 -12.50 19.74
N GLU A 59 -10.12 -12.28 19.29
CA GLU A 59 -11.32 -12.23 20.14
C GLU A 59 -11.69 -13.61 20.70
N ALA A 60 -11.38 -14.69 19.98
CA ALA A 60 -11.60 -16.07 20.44
C ALA A 60 -10.62 -16.52 21.54
N LEU A 61 -9.58 -15.74 21.84
CA LEU A 61 -8.64 -16.06 22.91
C LEU A 61 -9.30 -15.88 24.28
N GLU A 62 -9.06 -16.83 25.17
CA GLU A 62 -9.57 -16.79 26.54
C GLU A 62 -9.04 -15.55 27.29
N GLY A 63 -9.95 -14.81 27.92
CA GLY A 63 -9.60 -13.58 28.65
C GLY A 63 -9.19 -12.41 27.76
N SER A 64 -9.41 -12.49 26.44
CA SER A 64 -9.25 -11.37 25.52
C SER A 64 -10.28 -10.28 25.83
N THR A 65 -9.84 -9.03 25.70
CA THR A 65 -10.72 -7.86 25.75
C THR A 65 -10.28 -6.88 24.67
N PRO A 66 -11.16 -5.99 24.18
CA PRO A 66 -10.77 -5.00 23.18
C PRO A 66 -9.54 -4.19 23.58
N GLY A 67 -9.42 -3.82 24.86
CA GLY A 67 -8.25 -3.11 25.39
C GLY A 67 -6.96 -3.94 25.36
N LYS A 68 -7.02 -5.23 25.70
CA LYS A 68 -5.85 -6.13 25.61
C LYS A 68 -5.44 -6.36 24.16
N ILE A 69 -6.40 -6.50 23.25
CA ILE A 69 -6.13 -6.66 21.82
C ILE A 69 -5.49 -5.38 21.26
N GLY A 70 -6.02 -4.20 21.60
CA GLY A 70 -5.42 -2.92 21.23
C GLY A 70 -3.99 -2.79 21.72
N ARG A 71 -3.74 -3.06 23.02
CA ARG A 71 -2.38 -3.02 23.59
C ARG A 71 -1.43 -4.02 22.92
N PHE A 72 -1.91 -5.21 22.58
CA PHE A 72 -1.11 -6.19 21.83
C PHE A 72 -0.74 -5.65 20.44
N LYS A 73 -1.68 -5.03 19.71
CA LYS A 73 -1.42 -4.45 18.39
C LYS A 73 -0.42 -3.27 18.45
N GLU A 74 -0.46 -2.46 19.51
CA GLU A 74 0.57 -1.44 19.78
C GLU A 74 1.95 -2.08 19.94
N LEU A 75 2.07 -3.18 20.69
CA LEU A 75 3.35 -3.89 20.84
C LEU A 75 3.85 -4.47 19.50
N CYS A 76 2.95 -4.98 18.65
CA CYS A 76 3.31 -5.40 17.30
C CYS A 76 3.84 -4.24 16.44
N LEU A 77 3.23 -3.06 16.55
CA LEU A 77 3.70 -1.85 15.88
C LEU A 77 5.09 -1.43 16.41
N GLU A 78 5.26 -1.35 17.73
CA GLU A 78 6.54 -1.03 18.36
C GLU A 78 7.65 -1.99 17.90
N ALA A 79 7.36 -3.29 17.87
CA ALA A 79 8.30 -4.31 17.40
C ALA A 79 8.65 -4.12 15.91
N THR A 80 7.65 -3.85 15.06
CA THR A 80 7.86 -3.60 13.63
C THR A 80 8.76 -2.38 13.41
N LEU A 81 8.50 -1.28 14.12
CA LEU A 81 9.29 -0.05 14.02
C LEU A 81 10.74 -0.27 14.50
N LYS A 82 10.93 -0.98 15.63
CA LYS A 82 12.26 -1.34 16.13
C LYS A 82 13.04 -2.21 15.15
N VAL A 83 12.38 -3.19 14.53
CA VAL A 83 13.04 -4.07 13.55
C VAL A 83 13.29 -3.34 12.23
N ALA A 84 12.39 -2.46 11.80
CA ALA A 84 12.60 -1.66 10.59
C ALA A 84 13.82 -0.74 10.77
N ASP A 85 13.96 -0.10 11.94
CA ASP A 85 15.09 0.79 12.26
C ASP A 85 15.30 1.87 11.19
N GLY A 86 14.20 2.45 10.70
CA GLY A 86 14.20 3.45 9.62
C GLY A 86 14.55 2.94 8.21
N ARG A 87 14.83 1.64 8.05
CA ARG A 87 15.16 1.04 6.75
C ARG A 87 13.93 0.87 5.88
N SER A 88 14.14 0.99 4.57
CA SER A 88 13.14 0.70 3.54
C SER A 88 12.88 -0.81 3.41
N GLY A 89 11.74 -1.18 2.82
CA GLY A 89 11.37 -2.58 2.60
C GLY A 89 10.70 -3.28 3.79
N TYR A 90 10.31 -2.53 4.82
CA TYR A 90 9.53 -3.03 5.95
C TYR A 90 8.10 -2.48 5.89
N GLY A 91 7.13 -3.34 6.21
CA GLY A 91 5.72 -2.96 6.23
C GLY A 91 4.96 -3.68 7.34
N LEU A 92 3.73 -3.23 7.58
CA LEU A 92 2.79 -3.87 8.49
C LEU A 92 1.41 -3.96 7.86
N LEU A 93 0.64 -4.95 8.28
CA LEU A 93 -0.78 -5.07 7.96
C LEU A 93 -1.56 -5.11 9.27
N CYS A 94 -2.41 -4.11 9.49
CA CYS A 94 -3.20 -3.94 10.69
C CYS A 94 -4.66 -3.63 10.34
N ASP A 95 -5.58 -4.15 11.15
CA ASP A 95 -7.02 -3.90 11.03
C ASP A 95 -7.41 -2.53 11.61
N SER A 96 -8.32 -1.82 10.93
CA SER A 96 -8.75 -0.47 11.29
C SER A 96 -9.73 -0.38 12.46
N ARG A 97 -10.32 -1.50 12.92
CA ARG A 97 -11.28 -1.54 14.03
C ARG A 97 -10.60 -1.59 15.39
N LEU A 98 -9.58 -2.43 15.54
CA LEU A 98 -8.89 -2.65 16.81
C LEU A 98 -7.45 -2.14 16.81
N GLY A 99 -6.93 -1.66 15.68
CA GLY A 99 -5.55 -1.18 15.54
C GLY A 99 -5.45 0.22 14.93
N ARG A 100 -6.13 1.19 15.54
CA ARG A 100 -5.91 2.62 15.26
C ARG A 100 -4.67 3.14 15.97
#